data_AF-A0A6C1QNN6-F1
#
_entry.id   AF-A0A6C1QNN6-F1
#
_cell.length_a   1.000
_cell.length_b   1.000
_cell.length_c   1.000
_cell.angle_alpha   90.00
_cell.angle_beta   90.00
_cell.angle_gamma   90.00
#
_symmetry.space_group_name_H-M   'P 1'
#
loop_
_entity.id
_entity.type
_entity.pdbx_description
1 polymer ?
#
loop_
_entity_poly.entity_id
_entity_poly.type
_entity_poly.pdbx_seq_one_letter_code
_entity_poly.pdbx_strand_id
1 'polypeptide(L)'
;MVSTFEAARKTVPAGTLEEADLHYDAGFMLWCYELNREPSLSGHYLTFKDWDEQALFLNSVGGENTAWTLLERAASLYEALYEAKKSGGPPGEVIALGIRLTNAWDKLVGKTDSVARVLDECLQLASAAEDWDAAGDLYLSQAHSARYSLYDSPRAFQLLHTAQDCFRRTGNEHGLHRAFLLEMSILDPLANEGRDGNLERYRELLRVSVAFLERSQDFRSLVDLYLQASQRLESYERLDLVEACMIAMLEVVKAHFPQHFHTNLEGTREYFDQLGISAQTLTTLE
;
A
#
# COMPACT_ATOMS: atom_id res chain seq x y z
N MET A 1 10.40 18.26 -22.99
CA MET A 1 9.97 18.48 -21.59
C MET A 1 11.09 18.00 -20.68
N VAL A 2 11.45 18.74 -19.63
CA VAL A 2 12.53 18.35 -18.70
C VAL A 2 11.97 17.36 -17.69
N SER A 3 12.69 16.27 -17.41
CA SER A 3 12.31 15.27 -16.41
C SER A 3 12.17 15.87 -15.00
N THR A 4 11.12 15.48 -14.28
CA THR A 4 10.89 15.86 -12.88
C THR A 4 11.84 15.13 -11.94
N PHE A 5 12.11 13.84 -12.16
CA PHE A 5 13.06 13.05 -11.36
C PHE A 5 14.49 13.57 -11.49
N GLU A 6 15.00 13.77 -12.71
CA GLU A 6 16.37 14.26 -12.93
C GLU A 6 16.55 15.70 -12.44
N ALA A 7 15.50 16.52 -12.54
CA ALA A 7 15.52 17.85 -11.96
C ALA A 7 15.59 17.78 -10.43
N ALA A 8 14.76 16.95 -9.79
CA ALA A 8 14.77 16.74 -8.34
C ALA A 8 16.12 16.16 -7.87
N ARG A 9 16.61 15.09 -8.51
CA ARG A 9 17.89 14.43 -8.19
C ARG A 9 19.06 15.40 -8.20
N LYS A 10 19.14 16.29 -9.20
CA LYS A 10 20.22 17.30 -9.30
C LYS A 10 20.19 18.35 -8.19
N THR A 11 19.05 18.52 -7.51
CA THR A 11 18.90 19.49 -6.41
C THR A 11 19.17 18.89 -5.05
N VAL A 12 19.14 17.55 -4.93
CA VAL A 12 19.36 16.83 -3.68
C VAL A 12 20.86 16.55 -3.49
N PRO A 13 21.45 16.84 -2.31
CA PRO A 13 22.85 16.51 -2.06
C PRO A 13 23.07 14.99 -2.00
N ALA A 14 24.23 14.54 -2.49
CA ALA A 14 24.60 13.13 -2.46
C ALA A 14 24.82 12.61 -1.03
N GLY A 15 24.44 11.37 -0.77
CA GLY A 15 24.56 10.69 0.53
C GLY A 15 23.44 11.01 1.52
N THR A 16 22.37 11.69 1.11
CA THR A 16 21.31 12.16 2.02
C THR A 16 20.12 11.21 2.10
N LEU A 17 19.31 11.36 3.15
CA LEU A 17 18.05 10.62 3.27
C LEU A 17 17.13 10.93 2.10
N GLU A 18 17.06 12.19 1.70
CA GLU A 18 16.26 12.66 0.57
C GLU A 18 16.70 12.03 -0.75
N GLU A 19 18.00 11.77 -0.94
CA GLU A 19 18.49 11.05 -2.11
C GLU A 19 18.07 9.58 -2.07
N ALA A 20 18.14 8.94 -0.89
CA ALA A 20 17.69 7.57 -0.70
C ALA A 20 16.19 7.42 -0.98
N ASP A 21 15.37 8.34 -0.46
CA ASP A 21 13.92 8.40 -0.68
C ASP A 21 13.61 8.56 -2.18
N LEU A 22 14.29 9.49 -2.85
CA LEU A 22 14.11 9.72 -4.28
C LEU A 22 14.43 8.45 -5.11
N HIS A 23 15.53 7.77 -4.80
CA HIS A 23 15.90 6.51 -5.46
C HIS A 23 14.92 5.38 -5.15
N TYR A 24 14.45 5.28 -3.90
CA TYR A 24 13.47 4.27 -3.49
C TYR A 24 12.15 4.45 -4.24
N ASP A 25 11.60 5.66 -4.26
CA ASP A 25 10.33 5.95 -4.93
C ASP A 25 10.43 5.66 -6.43
N ALA A 26 11.52 6.07 -7.07
CA ALA A 26 11.75 5.79 -8.47
C ALA A 26 11.89 4.29 -8.75
N GLY A 27 12.68 3.58 -7.95
CA GLY A 27 12.87 2.13 -8.07
C GLY A 27 11.60 1.34 -7.82
N PHE A 28 10.81 1.71 -6.81
CA PHE A 28 9.54 1.07 -6.48
C PHE A 28 8.50 1.27 -7.58
N MET A 29 8.38 2.48 -8.13
CA MET A 29 7.48 2.74 -9.27
C MET A 29 7.86 1.90 -10.50
N LEU A 30 9.16 1.75 -10.81
CA LEU A 30 9.62 0.88 -11.89
C LEU A 30 9.35 -0.59 -11.61
N TRP A 31 9.55 -1.05 -10.37
CA TRP A 31 9.28 -2.43 -9.97
C TRP A 31 7.80 -2.78 -10.14
N CYS A 32 6.90 -1.92 -9.65
CA CYS A 32 5.45 -2.05 -9.86
C CYS A 32 5.09 -2.03 -11.35
N TYR A 33 5.78 -1.22 -12.16
CA TYR A 33 5.59 -1.23 -13.61
C TYR A 33 6.01 -2.56 -14.23
N GLU A 34 7.21 -3.07 -13.90
CA GLU A 34 7.75 -4.32 -14.42
C GLU A 34 6.86 -5.52 -14.08
N LEU A 35 6.33 -5.59 -12.85
CA LEU A 35 5.40 -6.64 -12.43
C LEU A 35 4.08 -6.65 -13.22
N ASN A 36 3.60 -5.48 -13.63
CA ASN A 36 2.36 -5.34 -14.40
C ASN A 36 2.54 -5.63 -15.91
N ARG A 37 3.74 -6.05 -16.36
CA ARG A 37 4.01 -6.41 -17.77
C ARG A 37 3.70 -7.87 -18.12
N GLU A 38 3.46 -8.75 -17.15
CA GLU A 38 3.00 -10.13 -17.35
C GLU A 38 1.45 -10.21 -17.33
N PRO A 39 0.82 -11.18 -18.03
CA PRO A 39 -0.64 -11.18 -18.20
C PRO A 39 -1.34 -11.25 -16.84
N SER A 40 -2.30 -10.33 -16.67
CA SER A 40 -2.97 -9.91 -15.44
C SER A 40 -3.02 -10.93 -14.29
N LEU A 41 -2.03 -10.86 -13.40
CA LEU A 41 -2.23 -11.27 -12.01
C LEU A 41 -2.72 -10.03 -11.26
N SER A 42 -4.04 -9.96 -11.11
CA SER A 42 -4.84 -8.93 -10.43
C SER A 42 -4.91 -7.56 -11.11
N GLY A 43 -6.08 -7.25 -11.67
CA GLY A 43 -6.47 -5.87 -11.87
C GLY A 43 -6.37 -5.12 -10.54
N HIS A 44 -5.86 -3.90 -10.60
CA HIS A 44 -5.73 -2.95 -9.48
C HIS A 44 -4.46 -3.10 -8.65
N TYR A 45 -3.38 -2.45 -9.10
CA TYR A 45 -2.83 -1.25 -8.49
C TYR A 45 -2.07 -0.48 -9.56
N LEU A 46 -2.33 0.84 -9.63
CA LEU A 46 -1.74 1.92 -10.45
C LEU A 46 -2.80 2.64 -11.32
N THR A 47 -3.51 3.59 -10.74
CA THR A 47 -4.13 4.67 -11.52
C THR A 47 -3.04 5.68 -11.93
N PHE A 48 -2.24 5.33 -12.94
CA PHE A 48 -1.47 6.32 -13.69
C PHE A 48 -2.40 7.00 -14.68
N LYS A 49 -3.00 8.09 -14.25
CA LYS A 49 -3.52 9.09 -15.18
C LYS A 49 -2.30 9.91 -15.60
N ASP A 50 -1.47 9.54 -16.57
CA ASP A 50 -1.69 8.75 -17.78
C ASP A 50 -0.47 7.87 -18.08
N TRP A 51 -0.62 6.81 -18.89
CA TRP A 51 0.51 6.02 -19.42
C TRP A 51 1.57 6.88 -20.16
N ASP A 52 1.20 8.11 -20.55
CA ASP A 52 2.12 9.12 -21.10
C ASP A 52 3.08 9.72 -20.05
N GLU A 53 2.64 9.89 -18.79
CA GLU A 53 3.53 10.27 -17.68
C GLU A 53 4.48 9.14 -17.32
N GLN A 54 4.01 7.90 -17.46
CA GLN A 54 4.84 6.71 -17.30
C GLN A 54 5.93 6.65 -18.38
N ALA A 55 5.63 6.90 -19.66
CA ALA A 55 6.66 6.96 -20.70
C ALA A 55 7.69 8.07 -20.44
N LEU A 56 7.26 9.24 -19.96
CA LEU A 56 8.15 10.34 -19.57
C LEU A 56 9.02 9.96 -18.36
N PHE A 57 8.43 9.32 -17.36
CA PHE A 57 9.14 8.81 -16.18
C PHE A 57 10.15 7.71 -16.54
N LEU A 58 9.75 6.72 -17.34
CA LEU A 58 10.62 5.64 -17.83
C LEU A 58 11.80 6.17 -18.66
N ASN A 59 11.56 7.15 -19.52
CA ASN A 59 12.63 7.83 -20.26
C ASN A 59 13.53 8.67 -19.35
N SER A 60 13.01 9.15 -18.22
CA SER A 60 13.74 10.00 -17.30
C SER A 60 14.73 9.26 -16.40
N VAL A 61 14.43 8.01 -16.06
CA VAL A 61 15.37 7.13 -15.36
C VAL A 61 16.43 6.55 -16.31
N GLY A 62 16.27 6.74 -17.63
CA GLY A 62 17.31 7.26 -18.52
C GLY A 62 18.70 6.61 -18.52
N GLY A 63 18.84 5.33 -18.16
CA GLY A 63 20.13 4.63 -18.11
C GLY A 63 20.53 4.08 -16.73
N GLU A 64 19.68 4.23 -15.72
CA GLU A 64 19.77 3.46 -14.48
C GLU A 64 19.17 2.07 -14.76
N ASN A 65 20.02 1.05 -14.70
CA ASN A 65 19.92 -0.19 -15.46
C ASN A 65 18.75 -1.15 -15.11
N THR A 66 17.73 -0.73 -14.34
CA THR A 66 16.45 -1.41 -14.00
C THR A 66 15.93 -0.85 -12.66
N ALA A 67 14.67 -1.15 -12.31
CA ALA A 67 14.11 -0.91 -10.97
C ALA A 67 15.06 -1.36 -9.84
N TRP A 68 15.72 -2.49 -10.05
CA TRP A 68 16.68 -3.09 -9.13
C TRP A 68 17.85 -2.18 -8.78
N THR A 69 18.44 -1.52 -9.78
CA THR A 69 19.61 -0.64 -9.57
C THR A 69 19.26 0.53 -8.66
N LEU A 70 18.06 1.08 -8.83
CA LEU A 70 17.55 2.19 -8.03
C LEU A 70 17.29 1.76 -6.57
N LEU A 71 16.68 0.59 -6.38
CA LEU A 71 16.45 0.01 -5.07
C LEU A 71 17.75 -0.36 -4.35
N GLU A 72 18.76 -0.89 -5.05
CA GLU A 72 20.09 -1.15 -4.49
C GLU A 72 20.78 0.12 -4.01
N ARG A 73 20.66 1.22 -4.76
CA ARG A 73 21.22 2.52 -4.36
C ARG A 73 20.52 3.08 -3.13
N ALA A 74 19.19 3.07 -3.13
CA ALA A 74 18.41 3.47 -1.96
C ALA A 74 18.80 2.65 -0.73
N ALA A 75 18.85 1.32 -0.87
CA ALA A 75 19.26 0.42 0.20
C ALA A 75 20.69 0.71 0.69
N SER A 76 21.64 0.95 -0.21
CA SER A 76 23.03 1.28 0.16
C SER A 76 23.13 2.59 0.94
N LEU A 77 22.34 3.60 0.56
CA LEU A 77 22.27 4.88 1.25
C LEU A 77 21.61 4.75 2.63
N TYR A 78 20.47 4.05 2.71
CA TYR A 78 19.83 3.77 3.99
C TYR A 78 20.72 2.95 4.92
N GLU A 79 21.48 1.98 4.40
CA GLU A 79 22.44 1.20 5.18
C GLU A 79 23.54 2.09 5.76
N ALA A 80 24.15 2.96 4.94
CA ALA A 80 25.16 3.89 5.42
C ALA A 80 24.62 4.83 6.51
N LEU A 81 23.41 5.36 6.34
CA LEU A 81 22.74 6.21 7.33
C LEU A 81 22.41 5.43 8.61
N TYR A 82 21.86 4.22 8.48
CA TYR A 82 21.54 3.34 9.60
C TYR A 82 22.79 3.02 10.42
N GLU A 83 23.86 2.58 9.77
CA GLU A 83 25.13 2.22 10.42
C GLU A 83 25.78 3.41 11.12
N ALA A 84 25.67 4.62 10.55
CA ALA A 84 26.14 5.84 11.20
C ALA A 84 25.32 6.22 12.45
N LYS A 85 24.04 5.84 12.51
CA LYS A 85 23.11 6.21 13.58
C LYS A 85 22.90 5.14 14.64
N LYS A 86 23.09 3.86 14.33
CA LYS A 86 22.69 2.75 15.21
C LYS A 86 23.37 2.73 16.60
N SER A 87 24.54 3.34 16.74
CA SER A 87 25.32 3.35 18.00
C SER A 87 25.31 4.69 18.76
N GLY A 88 24.48 5.64 18.38
CA GLY A 88 24.41 6.94 19.06
C GLY A 88 23.29 7.88 18.62
N GLY A 89 22.46 7.46 17.67
CA GLY A 89 21.28 8.19 17.23
C GLY A 89 20.08 7.95 18.15
N PRO A 90 19.06 8.83 18.08
CA PRO A 90 17.78 8.60 18.74
C PRO A 90 17.14 7.27 18.30
N PRO A 91 16.58 6.47 19.22
CA PRO A 91 15.99 5.16 18.88
C PRO A 91 14.97 5.21 17.74
N GLY A 92 14.06 6.19 17.75
CA GLY A 92 13.05 6.35 16.70
C GLY A 92 13.65 6.64 15.31
N GLU A 93 14.77 7.36 15.24
CA GLU A 93 15.47 7.61 13.96
C GLU A 93 16.11 6.32 13.43
N VAL A 94 16.74 5.54 14.33
CA VAL A 94 17.36 4.25 13.98
C VAL A 94 16.30 3.26 13.48
N ILE A 95 15.15 3.18 14.16
CA ILE A 95 14.04 2.31 13.76
C ILE A 95 13.46 2.74 12.41
N ALA A 96 13.24 4.04 12.19
CA ALA A 96 12.73 4.53 10.91
C ALA A 96 13.69 4.22 9.74
N LEU A 97 14.99 4.39 9.94
CA LEU A 97 16.01 4.00 8.97
C LEU A 97 16.04 2.49 8.74
N GLY A 98 15.90 1.69 9.80
CA GLY A 98 15.80 0.24 9.72
C GLY A 98 14.62 -0.21 8.87
N ILE A 99 13.42 0.36 9.08
CA ILE A 99 12.22 0.09 8.27
C ILE A 99 12.47 0.40 6.79
N ARG A 100 12.99 1.59 6.48
CA ARG A 100 13.28 2.01 5.10
C ARG A 100 14.29 1.09 4.42
N LEU A 101 15.36 0.74 5.14
CA LEU A 101 16.39 -0.17 4.68
C LEU A 101 15.83 -1.57 4.39
N THR A 102 15.08 -2.14 5.33
CA THR A 102 14.51 -3.48 5.17
C THR A 102 13.49 -3.51 4.03
N ASN A 103 12.69 -2.45 3.86
CA ASN A 103 11.75 -2.34 2.74
C ASN A 103 12.46 -2.28 1.38
N ALA A 104 13.58 -1.56 1.30
CA ALA A 104 14.39 -1.50 0.09
C ALA A 104 15.02 -2.88 -0.22
N TRP A 105 15.54 -3.57 0.80
CA TRP A 105 16.12 -4.92 0.65
C TRP A 105 15.09 -6.01 0.36
N ASP A 106 13.86 -5.90 0.82
CA ASP A 106 12.83 -6.92 0.59
C ASP A 106 12.48 -7.09 -0.89
N LYS A 107 12.79 -6.08 -1.71
CA LYS A 107 12.66 -6.16 -3.17
C LYS A 107 13.92 -6.72 -3.85
N LEU A 108 14.99 -6.95 -3.09
CA LEU A 108 16.29 -7.41 -3.52
C LEU A 108 16.58 -8.86 -3.05
N VAL A 109 16.55 -9.82 -3.97
CA VAL A 109 17.03 -11.21 -3.80
C VAL A 109 18.40 -11.28 -3.09
N GLY A 110 18.49 -12.12 -2.05
CA GLY A 110 19.76 -12.50 -1.42
C GLY A 110 20.20 -11.68 -0.20
N LYS A 111 19.34 -10.78 0.33
CA LYS A 111 19.65 -9.96 1.52
C LYS A 111 18.92 -10.39 2.80
N THR A 112 18.33 -11.59 2.83
CA THR A 112 17.46 -12.07 3.91
C THR A 112 18.08 -12.06 5.30
N ASP A 113 19.34 -12.46 5.43
CA ASP A 113 20.01 -12.52 6.74
C ASP A 113 20.33 -11.12 7.29
N SER A 114 20.62 -10.17 6.39
CA SER A 114 20.87 -8.76 6.76
C SER A 114 19.58 -8.06 7.17
N VAL A 115 18.47 -8.34 6.46
CA VAL A 115 17.13 -7.89 6.83
C VAL A 115 16.76 -8.39 8.22
N ALA A 116 16.88 -9.69 8.48
CA ALA A 116 16.56 -10.28 9.78
C ALA A 116 17.35 -9.62 10.92
N ARG A 117 18.66 -9.42 10.74
CA ARG A 117 19.51 -8.73 11.73
C ARG A 117 19.01 -7.31 12.03
N VAL A 118 18.78 -6.48 11.02
CA VAL A 118 18.37 -5.08 11.20
C VAL A 118 17.00 -5.00 11.88
N LEU A 119 16.08 -5.89 11.53
CA LEU A 119 14.77 -5.97 12.17
C LEU A 119 14.89 -6.36 13.65
N ASP A 120 15.68 -7.36 13.99
CA ASP A 120 15.91 -7.77 15.36
C ASP A 120 16.52 -6.63 16.20
N GLU A 121 17.48 -5.89 15.63
CA GLU A 121 18.07 -4.71 16.26
C GLU A 121 17.01 -3.62 16.51
N CYS A 122 16.18 -3.31 15.51
CA CYS A 122 15.12 -2.30 15.63
C CYS A 122 14.01 -2.72 16.61
N LEU A 123 13.63 -4.00 16.62
CA LEU A 123 12.66 -4.55 17.56
C LEU A 123 13.18 -4.52 19.00
N GLN A 124 14.46 -4.81 19.21
CA GLN A 124 15.09 -4.68 20.53
C GLN A 124 15.08 -3.23 21.00
N LEU A 125 15.37 -2.27 20.12
CA LEU A 125 15.30 -0.84 20.43
C LEU A 125 13.87 -0.40 20.79
N ALA A 126 12.88 -0.77 19.99
CA ALA A 126 11.48 -0.44 20.24
C ALA A 126 11.00 -1.05 21.58
N SER A 127 11.35 -2.32 21.83
CA SER A 127 11.00 -3.02 23.07
C SER A 127 11.66 -2.38 24.29
N ALA A 128 12.94 -1.99 24.20
CA ALA A 128 13.66 -1.35 25.29
C ALA A 128 13.14 0.07 25.59
N ALA A 129 12.61 0.76 24.59
CA ALA A 129 11.98 2.06 24.73
C ALA A 129 10.50 2.00 25.13
N GLU A 130 9.91 0.80 25.21
CA GLU A 130 8.46 0.57 25.34
C GLU A 130 7.65 1.31 24.26
N ASP A 131 8.27 1.56 23.10
CA ASP A 131 7.65 2.24 21.97
C ASP A 131 6.88 1.23 21.11
N TRP A 132 5.66 0.94 21.57
CA TRP A 132 4.78 -0.02 20.91
C TRP A 132 4.31 0.46 19.54
N ASP A 133 4.27 1.77 19.28
CA ASP A 133 3.93 2.30 17.94
C ASP A 133 5.04 1.96 16.95
N ALA A 134 6.30 2.20 17.32
CA ALA A 134 7.45 1.83 16.50
C ALA A 134 7.56 0.31 16.27
N ALA A 135 7.29 -0.49 17.30
CA ALA A 135 7.19 -1.95 17.15
C ALA A 135 6.06 -2.35 16.19
N GLY A 136 4.90 -1.70 16.30
CA GLY A 136 3.76 -1.89 15.42
C GLY A 136 4.10 -1.60 13.95
N ASP A 137 4.79 -0.49 13.68
CA ASP A 137 5.23 -0.13 12.33
C ASP A 137 6.24 -1.14 11.76
N LEU A 138 7.18 -1.65 12.57
CA LEU A 138 8.10 -2.71 12.16
C LEU A 138 7.35 -3.97 11.72
N TYR A 139 6.42 -4.46 12.54
CA TYR A 139 5.63 -5.65 12.23
C TYR A 139 4.71 -5.44 11.02
N LEU A 140 4.10 -4.25 10.90
CA LEU A 140 3.26 -3.90 9.76
C LEU A 140 4.07 -3.89 8.45
N SER A 141 5.29 -3.33 8.49
CA SER A 141 6.19 -3.31 7.34
C SER A 141 6.60 -4.72 6.91
N GLN A 142 6.91 -5.58 7.88
CA GLN A 142 7.24 -6.98 7.63
C GLN A 142 6.06 -7.81 7.12
N ALA A 143 4.85 -7.55 7.62
CA ALA A 143 3.63 -8.16 7.08
C ALA A 143 3.40 -7.77 5.61
N HIS A 144 3.64 -6.50 5.27
CA HIS A 144 3.50 -5.99 3.91
C HIS A 144 4.51 -6.66 2.96
N SER A 145 5.74 -6.87 3.42
CA SER A 145 6.78 -7.58 2.68
C SER A 145 6.42 -9.05 2.44
N ALA A 146 6.04 -9.76 3.50
CA ALA A 146 5.68 -11.18 3.46
C ALA A 146 4.55 -11.46 2.44
N ARG A 147 3.60 -10.53 2.27
CA ARG A 147 2.52 -10.61 1.26
C ARG A 147 3.04 -10.78 -0.18
N TYR A 148 4.14 -10.12 -0.54
CA TYR A 148 4.68 -10.16 -1.92
C TYR A 148 5.66 -11.32 -2.14
N SER A 149 6.09 -12.00 -1.07
CA SER A 149 6.76 -13.29 -1.21
C SER A 149 5.71 -14.34 -1.54
N LEU A 150 5.85 -15.00 -2.69
CA LEU A 150 4.84 -15.90 -3.29
C LEU A 150 4.31 -17.05 -2.40
N TYR A 151 4.75 -17.23 -1.14
CA TYR A 151 4.46 -18.44 -0.35
C TYR A 151 4.36 -18.28 1.17
N ASP A 152 4.09 -17.09 1.75
CA ASP A 152 4.02 -16.97 3.22
C ASP A 152 2.86 -16.11 3.78
N SER A 153 1.64 -16.33 3.26
CA SER A 153 0.41 -15.75 3.81
C SER A 153 0.24 -16.00 5.34
N PRO A 154 0.56 -17.18 5.91
CA PRO A 154 0.47 -17.40 7.36
C PRO A 154 1.37 -16.49 8.18
N ARG A 155 2.64 -16.29 7.77
CA ARG A 155 3.54 -15.34 8.46
C ARG A 155 3.08 -13.90 8.30
N ALA A 156 2.56 -13.53 7.12
CA ALA A 156 2.00 -12.20 6.92
C ALA A 156 0.86 -11.90 7.92
N PHE A 157 -0.07 -12.85 8.12
CA PHE A 157 -1.13 -12.71 9.12
C PHE A 157 -0.57 -12.66 10.55
N GLN A 158 0.40 -13.51 10.91
CA GLN A 158 0.99 -13.50 12.24
C GLN A 158 1.63 -12.14 12.57
N LEU A 159 2.43 -11.62 11.64
CA LEU A 159 3.07 -10.30 11.76
C LEU A 159 2.02 -9.19 11.86
N LEU A 160 0.96 -9.27 11.06
CA LEU A 160 -0.10 -8.29 11.04
C LEU A 160 -0.89 -8.24 12.36
N HIS A 161 -1.24 -9.41 12.91
CA HIS A 161 -1.91 -9.46 14.21
C HIS A 161 -1.01 -8.92 15.33
N THR A 162 0.29 -9.20 15.26
CA THR A 162 1.27 -8.63 16.20
C THR A 162 1.31 -7.10 16.09
N ALA A 163 1.33 -6.55 14.86
CA ALA A 163 1.25 -5.11 14.63
C ALA A 163 -0.04 -4.49 15.20
N GLN A 164 -1.19 -5.16 15.00
CA GLN A 164 -2.46 -4.71 15.56
C GLN A 164 -2.42 -4.69 17.10
N ASP A 165 -1.84 -5.70 17.74
CA ASP A 165 -1.72 -5.74 19.19
C ASP A 165 -0.83 -4.62 19.73
N CYS A 166 0.25 -4.30 19.02
CA CYS A 166 1.09 -3.15 19.31
C CYS A 166 0.29 -1.83 19.26
N PHE A 167 -0.43 -1.56 18.17
CA PHE A 167 -1.22 -0.32 18.04
C PHE A 167 -2.43 -0.25 19.00
N ARG A 168 -3.02 -1.40 19.38
CA ARG A 168 -4.08 -1.44 20.39
C ARG A 168 -3.58 -1.00 21.77
N ARG A 169 -2.32 -1.29 22.11
CA ARG A 169 -1.73 -0.91 23.40
C ARG A 169 -1.59 0.60 23.56
N THR A 170 -1.37 1.32 22.47
CA THR A 170 -1.17 2.78 22.44
C THR A 170 -2.45 3.54 22.09
N GLY A 171 -3.48 2.85 21.62
CA GLY A 171 -4.69 3.49 21.09
C GLY A 171 -4.46 4.17 19.74
N ASN A 172 -3.43 3.74 18.99
CA ASN A 172 -3.09 4.29 17.68
C ASN A 172 -4.07 3.81 16.60
N GLU A 173 -5.21 4.52 16.48
CA GLU A 173 -6.27 4.17 15.53
C GLU A 173 -5.78 4.21 14.07
N HIS A 174 -4.84 5.10 13.74
CA HIS A 174 -4.32 5.21 12.38
C HIS A 174 -3.46 3.99 12.00
N GLY A 175 -2.57 3.55 12.90
CA GLY A 175 -1.79 2.32 12.72
C GLY A 175 -2.70 1.09 12.59
N LEU A 176 -3.75 1.01 13.41
CA LEU A 176 -4.76 -0.06 13.29
C LEU A 176 -5.49 -0.05 11.95
N HIS A 177 -5.91 1.13 11.49
CA HIS A 177 -6.57 1.26 10.19
C HIS A 177 -5.65 0.79 9.05
N ARG A 178 -4.37 1.20 9.05
CA ARG A 178 -3.38 0.72 8.07
C ARG A 178 -3.21 -0.80 8.10
N ALA A 179 -3.17 -1.41 9.30
CA ALA A 179 -3.10 -2.85 9.44
C ALA A 179 -4.36 -3.56 8.91
N PHE A 180 -5.57 -3.02 9.13
CA PHE A 180 -6.81 -3.59 8.58
C PHE A 180 -6.88 -3.50 7.06
N LEU A 181 -6.44 -2.39 6.46
CA LEU A 181 -6.36 -2.26 5.01
C LEU A 181 -5.41 -3.29 4.40
N LEU A 182 -4.27 -3.54 5.05
CA LEU A 182 -3.35 -4.59 4.62
C LEU A 182 -3.97 -5.98 4.76
N GLU A 183 -4.68 -6.27 5.85
CA GLU A 183 -5.41 -7.54 6.05
C GLU A 183 -6.42 -7.78 4.92
N MET A 184 -7.23 -6.78 4.60
CA MET A 184 -8.20 -6.83 3.50
C MET A 184 -7.53 -7.12 2.15
N SER A 185 -6.32 -6.61 1.94
CA SER A 185 -5.55 -6.84 0.71
C SER A 185 -4.90 -8.23 0.62
N ILE A 186 -4.63 -8.87 1.77
CA ILE A 186 -4.12 -10.25 1.85
C ILE A 186 -5.27 -11.25 1.69
N LEU A 187 -6.46 -10.91 2.19
CA LEU A 187 -7.67 -11.72 2.05
C LEU A 187 -8.16 -11.81 0.59
N ASP A 188 -7.52 -11.15 -0.36
CA ASP A 188 -7.82 -11.25 -1.79
C ASP A 188 -7.58 -12.69 -2.32
N PRO A 189 -8.56 -13.35 -2.96
CA PRO A 189 -8.43 -14.72 -3.47
C PRO A 189 -7.46 -14.83 -4.64
N LEU A 190 -7.25 -13.73 -5.39
CA LEU A 190 -6.28 -13.69 -6.50
C LEU A 190 -4.84 -13.86 -5.99
N ALA A 191 -4.59 -13.57 -4.70
CA ALA A 191 -3.31 -13.79 -4.04
C ALA A 191 -3.16 -15.20 -3.44
N ASN A 192 -4.21 -16.03 -3.39
CA ASN A 192 -4.22 -17.28 -2.61
C ASN A 192 -4.75 -18.52 -3.35
N GLU A 193 -4.61 -18.58 -4.69
CA GLU A 193 -4.89 -19.79 -5.51
C GLU A 193 -6.16 -20.57 -5.12
N GLY A 194 -7.30 -19.89 -5.02
CA GLY A 194 -8.61 -20.57 -4.91
C GLY A 194 -8.97 -21.11 -3.53
N ARG A 195 -8.37 -20.61 -2.44
CA ARG A 195 -9.03 -20.64 -1.13
C ARG A 195 -9.94 -19.43 -1.04
N ASP A 196 -11.24 -19.65 -0.91
CA ASP A 196 -12.21 -18.59 -0.61
C ASP A 196 -11.63 -17.71 0.50
N GLY A 197 -11.21 -16.49 0.15
CA GLY A 197 -10.85 -15.51 1.15
C GLY A 197 -12.02 -15.37 2.13
N ASN A 198 -11.73 -15.23 3.41
CA ASN A 198 -12.78 -15.18 4.43
C ASN A 198 -13.64 -13.91 4.22
N LEU A 199 -14.70 -14.04 3.42
CA LEU A 199 -15.55 -12.93 3.00
C LEU A 199 -16.23 -12.26 4.20
N GLU A 200 -16.56 -13.03 5.24
CA GLU A 200 -17.11 -12.48 6.48
C GLU A 200 -16.10 -11.55 7.16
N ARG A 201 -14.84 -11.99 7.25
CA ARG A 201 -13.74 -11.17 7.78
C ARG A 201 -13.48 -9.94 6.90
N TYR A 202 -13.49 -10.10 5.57
CA TYR A 202 -13.35 -8.97 4.66
C TYR A 202 -14.44 -7.91 4.89
N ARG A 203 -15.70 -8.33 5.03
CA ARG A 203 -16.83 -7.42 5.31
C ARG A 203 -16.71 -6.75 6.67
N GLU A 204 -16.24 -7.46 7.70
CA GLU A 204 -15.97 -6.88 9.01
C GLU A 204 -14.92 -5.77 8.90
N LEU A 205 -13.79 -6.05 8.26
CA LEU A 205 -12.70 -5.09 8.08
C LEU A 205 -13.12 -3.89 7.23
N LEU A 206 -13.92 -4.10 6.19
CA LEU A 206 -14.48 -3.01 5.38
C LEU A 206 -15.33 -2.08 6.24
N ARG A 207 -16.22 -2.62 7.09
CA ARG A 207 -17.04 -1.81 8.01
C ARG A 207 -16.19 -1.01 9.00
N VAL A 208 -15.16 -1.63 9.58
CA VAL A 208 -14.24 -0.94 10.49
C VAL A 208 -13.51 0.19 9.78
N SER A 209 -13.06 -0.06 8.55
CA SER A 209 -12.32 0.92 7.74
C SER A 209 -13.20 2.09 7.30
N VAL A 210 -14.44 1.82 6.87
CA VAL A 210 -15.45 2.85 6.57
C VAL A 210 -15.71 3.72 7.80
N ALA A 211 -16.01 3.10 8.95
CA ALA A 211 -16.30 3.85 10.17
C ALA A 211 -15.12 4.70 10.64
N PHE A 212 -13.88 4.26 10.42
CA PHE A 212 -12.69 5.07 10.69
C PHE A 212 -12.63 6.30 9.78
N LEU A 213 -12.79 6.12 8.46
CA LEU A 213 -12.69 7.19 7.47
C LEU A 213 -13.82 8.22 7.59
N GLU A 214 -15.03 7.79 7.95
CA GLU A 214 -16.15 8.70 8.26
C GLU A 214 -15.84 9.56 9.48
N ARG A 215 -15.30 8.98 10.56
CA ARG A 215 -14.91 9.73 11.76
C ARG A 215 -13.77 10.70 11.49
N SER A 216 -12.80 10.31 10.65
CA SER A 216 -11.68 11.18 10.26
C SER A 216 -12.05 12.21 9.19
N GLN A 217 -13.26 12.13 8.62
CA GLN A 217 -13.75 12.95 7.52
C GLN A 217 -12.88 12.87 6.25
N ASP A 218 -12.19 11.74 6.05
CA ASP A 218 -11.40 11.49 4.84
C ASP A 218 -12.26 10.84 3.75
N PHE A 219 -13.15 11.65 3.18
CA PHE A 219 -14.12 11.19 2.19
C PHE A 219 -13.49 10.80 0.84
N ARG A 220 -12.28 11.27 0.54
CA ARG A 220 -11.57 10.86 -0.68
C ARG A 220 -11.11 9.41 -0.55
N SER A 221 -10.41 9.11 0.54
CA SER A 221 -9.99 7.73 0.85
C SER A 221 -11.19 6.79 1.00
N LEU A 222 -12.34 7.30 1.48
CA LEU A 222 -13.57 6.51 1.57
C LEU A 222 -14.13 6.13 0.20
N VAL A 223 -14.15 7.07 -0.76
CA VAL A 223 -14.55 6.79 -2.16
C VAL A 223 -13.61 5.74 -2.78
N ASP A 224 -12.30 5.92 -2.61
CA ASP A 224 -11.29 4.98 -3.12
C ASP A 224 -11.43 3.58 -2.50
N LEU A 225 -11.72 3.51 -1.19
CA LEU A 225 -11.95 2.25 -0.49
C LEU A 225 -13.16 1.49 -1.04
N TYR A 226 -14.28 2.18 -1.29
CA TYR A 226 -15.46 1.54 -1.88
C TYR A 226 -15.21 1.06 -3.30
N LEU A 227 -14.47 1.81 -4.11
CA LEU A 227 -14.11 1.41 -5.46
C LEU A 227 -13.19 0.18 -5.46
N GLN A 228 -12.17 0.16 -4.59
CA GLN A 228 -11.31 -1.02 -4.45
C GLN A 228 -12.10 -2.23 -3.91
N ALA A 229 -13.05 -1.99 -3.00
CA ALA A 229 -13.88 -3.04 -2.47
C ALA A 229 -14.84 -3.62 -3.50
N SER A 230 -15.47 -2.80 -4.35
CA SER A 230 -16.37 -3.26 -5.40
C SER A 230 -15.62 -4.14 -6.42
N GLN A 231 -14.45 -3.69 -6.85
CA GLN A 231 -13.58 -4.45 -7.75
C GLN A 231 -13.16 -5.81 -7.18
N ARG A 232 -12.80 -5.85 -5.89
CA ARG A 232 -12.50 -7.12 -5.21
C ARG A 232 -13.74 -8.01 -5.11
N LEU A 233 -14.88 -7.47 -4.72
CA LEU A 233 -16.12 -8.24 -4.59
C LEU A 233 -16.60 -8.78 -5.94
N GLU A 234 -16.30 -8.09 -7.04
CA GLU A 234 -16.51 -8.59 -8.40
C GLU A 234 -15.71 -9.88 -8.64
N SER A 235 -14.43 -9.94 -8.22
CA SER A 235 -13.60 -11.16 -8.36
C SER A 235 -14.08 -12.34 -7.49
N TYR A 236 -14.92 -12.07 -6.48
CA TYR A 236 -15.63 -13.10 -5.71
C TYR A 236 -16.98 -13.50 -6.32
N GLU A 237 -17.33 -12.96 -7.49
CA GLU A 237 -18.65 -13.10 -8.12
C GLU A 237 -19.81 -12.63 -7.22
N ARG A 238 -19.52 -11.72 -6.27
CA ARG A 238 -20.49 -11.17 -5.31
C ARG A 238 -21.10 -9.87 -5.81
N LEU A 239 -21.79 -9.95 -6.94
CA LEU A 239 -22.42 -8.81 -7.61
C LEU A 239 -23.40 -8.03 -6.72
N ASP A 240 -24.06 -8.72 -5.78
CA ASP A 240 -24.92 -8.08 -4.77
C ASP A 240 -24.15 -7.11 -3.86
N LEU A 241 -22.91 -7.46 -3.52
CA LEU A 241 -22.04 -6.64 -2.68
C LEU A 241 -21.30 -5.57 -3.50
N VAL A 242 -21.01 -5.84 -4.78
CA VAL A 242 -20.52 -4.84 -5.74
C VAL A 242 -21.51 -3.69 -5.83
N GLU A 243 -22.79 -4.02 -6.04
CA GLU A 243 -23.87 -3.03 -6.12
C GLU A 243 -23.93 -2.16 -4.86
N ALA A 244 -23.95 -2.79 -3.68
CA ALA A 244 -24.01 -2.08 -2.41
C ALA A 244 -22.81 -1.14 -2.19
N CYS A 245 -21.59 -1.55 -2.56
CA CYS A 245 -20.40 -0.71 -2.43
C CYS A 245 -20.44 0.50 -3.37
N MET A 246 -20.87 0.31 -4.61
CA MET A 246 -20.95 1.39 -5.60
C MET A 246 -22.07 2.39 -5.25
N ILE A 247 -23.19 1.94 -4.70
CA ILE A 247 -24.25 2.83 -4.19
C ILE A 247 -23.73 3.66 -3.02
N ALA A 248 -23.08 3.03 -2.03
CA ALA A 248 -22.52 3.75 -0.88
C ALA A 248 -21.45 4.77 -1.32
N MET A 249 -20.62 4.43 -2.31
CA MET A 249 -19.66 5.36 -2.92
C MET A 249 -20.37 6.57 -3.53
N LEU A 250 -21.43 6.35 -4.32
CA LEU A 250 -22.20 7.42 -4.94
C LEU A 250 -22.90 8.32 -3.92
N GLU A 251 -23.37 7.78 -2.80
CA GLU A 251 -23.94 8.58 -1.69
C GLU A 251 -22.90 9.52 -1.09
N VAL A 252 -21.67 9.04 -0.85
CA VAL A 252 -20.55 9.86 -0.38
C VAL A 252 -20.20 10.95 -1.41
N VAL A 253 -20.11 10.58 -2.70
CA VAL A 253 -19.86 11.55 -3.79
C VAL A 253 -20.96 12.60 -3.87
N LYS A 254 -22.23 12.21 -3.76
CA LYS A 254 -23.37 13.15 -3.79
C LYS A 254 -23.29 14.16 -2.65
N ALA A 255 -22.95 13.70 -1.45
CA ALA A 255 -22.90 14.52 -0.24
C ALA A 255 -21.67 15.45 -0.20
N HIS A 256 -20.50 14.96 -0.59
CA HIS A 256 -19.22 15.64 -0.34
C HIS A 256 -18.51 16.15 -1.61
N PHE A 257 -18.87 15.62 -2.79
CA PHE A 257 -18.25 15.95 -4.07
C PHE A 257 -19.31 16.11 -5.18
N PRO A 258 -20.37 16.94 -4.98
CA PRO A 258 -21.53 16.98 -5.87
C PRO A 258 -21.20 17.32 -7.32
N GLN A 259 -20.12 18.07 -7.56
CA GLN A 259 -19.64 18.39 -8.91
C GLN A 259 -19.18 17.16 -9.71
N HIS A 260 -18.86 16.05 -9.05
CA HIS A 260 -18.43 14.80 -9.68
C HIS A 260 -19.55 13.75 -9.70
N PHE A 261 -20.71 14.03 -9.09
CA PHE A 261 -21.77 13.05 -8.91
C PHE A 261 -22.32 12.50 -10.24
N HIS A 262 -22.71 13.37 -11.17
CA HIS A 262 -23.27 12.92 -12.46
C HIS A 262 -22.30 12.05 -13.25
N THR A 263 -21.02 12.43 -13.34
CA THR A 263 -20.00 11.65 -14.04
C THR A 263 -19.78 10.29 -13.40
N ASN A 264 -19.76 10.21 -12.05
CA ASN A 264 -19.60 8.93 -11.36
C ASN A 264 -20.86 8.05 -11.47
N LEU A 265 -22.05 8.66 -11.48
CA LEU A 265 -23.31 7.95 -11.68
C LEU A 265 -23.37 7.31 -13.08
N GLU A 266 -22.99 8.05 -14.12
CA GLU A 266 -22.90 7.54 -15.49
C GLU A 266 -21.89 6.39 -15.61
N GLY A 267 -20.67 6.58 -15.08
CA GLY A 267 -19.67 5.51 -15.08
C GLY A 267 -20.10 4.26 -14.30
N THR A 268 -20.85 4.44 -13.20
CA THR A 268 -21.40 3.31 -12.43
C THR A 268 -22.47 2.55 -13.21
N ARG A 269 -23.32 3.24 -13.98
CA ARG A 269 -24.31 2.58 -14.85
C ARG A 269 -23.63 1.73 -15.91
N GLU A 270 -22.63 2.30 -16.60
CA GLU A 270 -21.87 1.56 -17.61
C GLU A 270 -21.19 0.32 -17.02
N TYR A 271 -20.62 0.45 -15.83
CA TYR A 271 -20.00 -0.68 -15.11
C TYR A 271 -21.02 -1.76 -14.71
N PHE A 272 -22.20 -1.37 -14.20
CA PHE A 272 -23.26 -2.33 -13.88
C PHE A 272 -23.80 -3.04 -15.12
N ASP A 273 -23.98 -2.33 -16.24
CA ASP A 273 -24.41 -2.92 -17.50
C ASP A 273 -23.41 -3.98 -18.01
N GLN A 274 -22.11 -3.72 -17.86
CA GLN A 274 -21.04 -4.69 -18.21
C GLN A 274 -21.09 -5.95 -17.35
N LEU A 275 -21.42 -5.80 -16.06
CA LEU A 275 -21.52 -6.91 -15.11
C LEU A 275 -22.89 -7.61 -15.11
N GLY A 276 -23.87 -7.09 -15.85
CA GLY A 276 -25.25 -7.59 -15.84
C GLY A 276 -26.00 -7.33 -14.53
N ILE A 277 -25.60 -6.31 -13.77
CA ILE A 277 -26.27 -5.88 -12.53
C ILE A 277 -27.45 -4.97 -12.90
N SER A 278 -28.63 -5.24 -12.33
CA SER A 278 -29.82 -4.42 -12.55
C SER A 278 -29.66 -3.03 -11.93
N ALA A 279 -29.66 -1.97 -12.75
CA ALA A 279 -29.56 -0.58 -12.29
C ALA A 279 -30.81 -0.04 -11.55
N GLN A 280 -31.78 -0.90 -11.16
CA GLN A 280 -33.01 -0.46 -10.49
C GLN A 280 -32.72 0.31 -9.21
N THR A 281 -31.72 -0.09 -8.43
CA THR A 281 -31.40 0.58 -7.16
C THR A 281 -30.70 1.94 -7.39
N LEU A 282 -29.97 2.11 -8.50
CA LEU A 282 -29.33 3.39 -8.87
C LEU A 282 -30.35 4.50 -9.12
N THR A 283 -31.55 4.16 -9.60
CA THR A 283 -32.60 5.17 -9.86
C THR A 283 -33.09 5.87 -8.58
N THR A 284 -32.81 5.30 -7.40
CA THR A 284 -33.15 5.94 -6.12
C THR A 284 -32.18 7.05 -5.72
N LEU A 285 -31.01 7.13 -6.37
CA LEU A 285 -29.98 8.15 -6.13
C LEU A 285 -30.11 9.38 -7.04
N GLU A 286 -30.94 9.31 -8.09
CA GLU A 286 -31.27 10.42 -9.00
C GLU A 286 -32.09 11.50 -8.29
#